data_AF-A0A399WDF7-F1
#
_entry.id   AF-A0A399WDF7-F1
#
_cell.length_a   1.000
_cell.length_b   1.000
_cell.length_c   1.000
_cell.angle_alpha   90.00
_cell.angle_beta   90.00
_cell.angle_gamma   90.00
#
_symmetry.space_group_name_H-M   'P 1'
#
loop_
_entity.id
_entity.type
_entity.pdbx_description
1 polymer ?
#
loop_
_entity_poly.entity_id
_entity_poly.type
_entity_poly.pdbx_seq_one_letter_code
_entity_poly.pdbx_strand_id
1 'polypeptide(L)'
;MIIDTHAHLDFPEYKGDLESVLSRAKEADVGCIINVGTSLASSKKSIALANRFDNIYASIGIHPHDSSKVSEQDWQTLESLVKEPKVIAIGETGLDYYRNRSPHEDQQHIFRKHLTLAKSHNLPVIIHCREASNDCLTILHEYKNTVIKGVIHCFSGTKETAEKCIELGLYISFAGPITFSNANNLREIAKTVPVERLLLETDCPFLSPQPKRGERNEPSYLSFIIPILADVYGLSVQDIKRITTFNAYKLFGIGEPEQEGKVAYAIRNSLYINLTNRCSNVCTFCMRETYPIVKGHHLGLKKEPTAEEVIHAIGDPGGYDEAVFCGYGEPTERLDVLIAVARFLKSKGKRIRLDTNGHGDLINGRPIINELKGLIDTMCISLNADTAEKYEEICKPVFGEKAYPALIQFIKSAKRAIPNVQVSIVEMPGIDTEKCKKIAQELGVDFRIRKYNVLG
;
A
#
# COMPACT_ATOMS: atom_id res chain seq x y z
N MET A 1 -1.54 15.21 -1.86
CA MET A 1 -1.65 15.20 -0.39
C MET A 1 -0.82 14.07 0.18
N ILE A 2 -0.22 14.33 1.34
CA ILE A 2 0.53 13.41 2.20
C ILE A 2 -0.09 13.48 3.61
N ILE A 3 0.02 12.38 4.35
CA ILE A 3 -0.34 12.33 5.78
C ILE A 3 0.92 12.06 6.60
N ASP A 4 1.20 12.90 7.59
CA ASP A 4 2.19 12.61 8.62
C ASP A 4 1.50 11.82 9.75
N THR A 5 1.78 10.52 9.85
CA THR A 5 1.09 9.64 10.79
C THR A 5 1.64 9.71 12.21
N HIS A 6 2.74 10.43 12.45
CA HIS A 6 3.34 10.54 13.78
C HIS A 6 4.10 11.86 13.96
N ALA A 7 3.51 12.79 14.70
CA ALA A 7 4.12 14.06 15.08
C ALA A 7 3.79 14.43 16.53
N HIS A 8 4.64 15.25 17.16
CA HIS A 8 4.45 15.76 18.51
C HIS A 8 4.47 17.30 18.53
N LEU A 9 3.50 17.92 17.88
CA LEU A 9 3.32 19.37 17.78
C LEU A 9 2.86 20.03 19.09
N ASP A 10 2.46 19.23 20.11
CA ASP A 10 2.15 19.72 21.46
C ASP A 10 3.39 20.01 22.32
N PHE A 11 4.58 19.72 21.79
CA PHE A 11 5.84 19.92 22.48
C PHE A 11 6.21 21.42 22.58
N PRO A 12 6.86 21.84 23.69
CA PRO A 12 7.22 23.24 23.92
C PRO A 12 8.02 23.89 22.79
N GLU A 13 8.79 23.09 22.06
CA GLU A 13 9.63 23.47 20.94
C GLU A 13 8.85 24.23 19.85
N TYR A 14 7.54 23.97 19.68
CA TYR A 14 6.70 24.61 18.65
C TYR A 14 5.85 25.78 19.16
N LYS A 15 5.90 26.10 20.46
CA LYS A 15 4.99 27.09 21.08
C LYS A 15 5.07 28.48 20.40
N GLY A 16 6.23 28.85 19.84
CA GLY A 16 6.47 30.15 19.23
C GLY A 16 6.12 30.24 17.74
N ASP A 17 5.98 29.13 17.03
CA ASP A 17 5.93 29.13 15.55
C ASP A 17 5.06 28.03 14.93
N LEU A 18 4.20 27.38 15.71
CA LEU A 18 3.34 26.27 15.25
C LEU A 18 2.56 26.59 13.96
N GLU A 19 1.95 27.77 13.86
CA GLU A 19 1.17 28.13 12.64
C GLU A 19 2.08 28.24 11.40
N SER A 20 3.30 28.75 11.56
CA SER A 20 4.28 28.80 10.48
C SER A 20 4.76 27.40 10.09
N VAL A 21 4.93 26.49 11.06
CA VAL A 21 5.21 25.07 10.82
C VAL A 21 4.10 24.42 10.00
N LEU A 22 2.84 24.65 10.37
CA LEU A 22 1.69 24.11 9.63
C LEU A 22 1.56 24.71 8.23
N SER A 23 1.91 25.98 8.04
CA SER A 23 1.98 26.59 6.69
C SER A 23 3.01 25.88 5.82
N ARG A 24 4.23 25.66 6.32
CA ARG A 24 5.28 24.92 5.60
C ARG A 24 4.87 23.47 5.31
N ALA A 25 4.19 22.82 6.24
CA ALA A 25 3.65 21.48 6.03
C ALA A 25 2.67 21.46 4.85
N LYS A 26 1.74 22.42 4.79
CA LYS A 26 0.78 22.56 3.69
C LYS A 26 1.47 22.84 2.35
N GLU A 27 2.47 23.72 2.32
CA GLU A 27 3.28 24.01 1.13
C GLU A 27 4.02 22.76 0.63
N ALA A 28 4.44 21.88 1.54
CA ALA A 28 5.04 20.59 1.24
C ALA A 28 4.01 19.48 0.90
N ASP A 29 2.73 19.83 0.72
CA ASP A 29 1.62 18.92 0.40
C ASP A 29 1.25 17.95 1.55
N VAL A 30 1.66 18.25 2.80
CA VAL A 30 1.21 17.53 4.01
C VAL A 30 -0.17 18.07 4.41
N GLY A 31 -1.21 17.31 4.07
CA GLY A 31 -2.60 17.74 4.23
C GLY A 31 -3.27 17.24 5.50
N CYS A 32 -2.75 16.20 6.16
CA CYS A 32 -3.22 15.75 7.48
C CYS A 32 -2.03 15.38 8.37
N ILE A 33 -2.17 15.59 9.68
CA ILE A 33 -1.15 15.27 10.69
C ILE A 33 -1.82 14.57 11.88
N ILE A 34 -1.27 13.45 12.32
CA ILE A 34 -1.65 12.81 13.58
C ILE A 34 -0.71 13.30 14.67
N ASN A 35 -1.24 14.09 15.59
CA ASN A 35 -0.51 14.50 16.78
C ASN A 35 -0.62 13.40 17.85
N VAL A 36 0.52 12.86 18.28
CA VAL A 36 0.57 11.68 19.13
C VAL A 36 0.79 12.08 20.58
N GLY A 37 -0.19 11.77 21.43
CA GLY A 37 -0.07 11.94 22.88
C GLY A 37 0.79 10.87 23.52
N THR A 38 1.70 11.27 24.42
CA THR A 38 2.62 10.35 25.11
C THR A 38 2.36 10.19 26.61
N SER A 39 1.43 10.97 27.15
CA SER A 39 0.97 10.94 28.55
C SER A 39 -0.47 11.47 28.61
N LEU A 40 -1.15 11.39 29.76
CA LEU A 40 -2.48 12.00 29.93
C LEU A 40 -2.45 13.52 29.63
N ALA A 41 -1.42 14.23 30.10
CA ALA A 41 -1.28 15.66 29.87
C ALA A 41 -1.02 15.99 28.39
N SER A 42 -0.12 15.24 27.73
CA SER A 42 0.14 15.40 26.29
C SER A 42 -1.07 15.00 25.45
N SER A 43 -1.79 13.94 25.81
CA SER A 43 -3.03 13.51 25.15
C SER A 43 -4.10 14.62 25.17
N LYS A 44 -4.30 15.29 26.31
CA LYS A 44 -5.21 16.45 26.40
C LYS A 44 -4.77 17.62 25.49
N LYS A 45 -3.46 17.89 25.41
CA LYS A 45 -2.93 18.91 24.49
C LYS A 45 -3.11 18.52 23.03
N SER A 46 -2.90 17.25 22.70
CA SER A 46 -3.11 16.72 21.36
C SER A 46 -4.55 16.90 20.89
N ILE A 47 -5.52 16.61 21.76
CA ILE A 47 -6.96 16.87 21.51
C ILE A 47 -7.22 18.36 21.33
N ALA A 48 -6.64 19.22 22.17
CA ALA A 48 -6.79 20.67 22.03
C ALA A 48 -6.23 21.19 20.68
N LEU A 49 -5.12 20.64 20.20
CA LEU A 49 -4.60 20.93 18.87
C LEU A 49 -5.52 20.44 17.76
N ALA A 50 -6.02 19.20 17.86
CA ALA A 50 -6.94 18.64 16.88
C ALA A 50 -8.24 19.44 16.77
N ASN A 51 -8.76 19.94 17.90
CA ASN A 51 -9.95 20.79 17.93
C ASN A 51 -9.70 22.20 17.36
N ARG A 52 -8.45 22.68 17.36
CA ARG A 52 -8.09 23.99 16.81
C ARG A 52 -7.87 23.96 15.29
N PHE A 53 -7.42 22.84 14.74
CA PHE A 53 -7.05 22.73 13.33
C PHE A 53 -7.73 21.54 12.66
N ASP A 54 -8.48 21.79 11.58
CA ASP A 54 -9.27 20.76 10.88
C ASP A 54 -8.44 19.58 10.39
N ASN A 55 -7.21 19.85 9.94
CA ASN A 55 -6.29 18.85 9.40
C ASN A 55 -5.43 18.12 10.45
N ILE A 56 -5.62 18.41 11.74
CA ILE A 56 -4.91 17.72 12.83
C ILE A 56 -5.87 16.75 13.52
N TYR A 57 -5.38 15.55 13.76
CA TYR A 57 -6.05 14.51 14.54
C TYR A 57 -5.20 14.13 15.75
N ALA A 58 -5.82 13.51 16.75
CA ALA A 58 -5.16 13.13 17.98
C ALA A 58 -5.06 11.60 18.11
N SER A 59 -3.95 11.15 18.65
CA SER A 59 -3.84 9.87 19.34
C SER A 59 -3.68 10.13 20.83
N ILE A 60 -4.22 9.23 21.66
CA ILE A 60 -4.09 9.30 23.12
C ILE A 60 -3.41 8.05 23.67
N GLY A 61 -2.49 8.22 24.61
CA GLY A 61 -1.74 7.09 25.15
C GLY A 61 -0.79 7.47 26.26
N ILE A 62 -0.14 6.44 26.82
CA ILE A 62 0.97 6.53 27.76
C ILE A 62 2.17 5.81 27.14
N HIS A 63 3.21 6.58 26.86
CA HIS A 63 4.48 6.09 26.34
C HIS A 63 5.17 5.17 27.36
N PRO A 64 5.92 4.13 26.93
CA PRO A 64 6.63 3.20 27.83
C PRO A 64 7.50 3.88 28.90
N HIS A 65 7.98 5.10 28.65
CA HIS A 65 8.79 5.84 29.63
C HIS A 65 8.01 6.25 30.87
N ASP A 66 6.70 6.49 30.75
CA ASP A 66 5.85 7.01 31.82
C ASP A 66 4.92 5.96 32.43
N SER A 67 5.04 4.69 32.02
CA SER A 67 4.16 3.59 32.47
C SER A 67 4.08 3.43 33.99
N SER A 68 5.19 3.63 34.70
CA SER A 68 5.26 3.53 36.17
C SER A 68 4.60 4.69 36.93
N LYS A 69 4.26 5.79 36.25
CA LYS A 69 3.73 7.03 36.87
C LYS A 69 2.22 7.16 36.78
N VAL A 70 1.54 6.19 36.15
CA VAL A 70 0.11 6.27 35.86
C VAL A 70 -0.68 5.76 37.06
N SER A 71 -1.50 6.63 37.66
CA SER A 71 -2.50 6.18 38.63
C SER A 71 -3.73 5.59 37.92
N GLU A 72 -4.54 4.82 38.64
CA GLU A 72 -5.80 4.29 38.08
C GLU A 72 -6.77 5.43 37.71
N GLN A 73 -6.74 6.56 38.44
CA GLN A 73 -7.53 7.74 38.10
C GLN A 73 -7.06 8.40 36.79
N ASP A 74 -5.74 8.43 36.55
CA ASP A 74 -5.19 8.93 35.29
C ASP A 74 -5.62 8.04 34.13
N TRP A 75 -5.59 6.72 34.33
CA TRP A 75 -6.05 5.74 33.34
C TRP A 75 -7.53 5.91 33.00
N GLN A 76 -8.40 6.00 34.00
CA GLN A 76 -9.83 6.23 33.80
C GLN A 76 -10.11 7.55 33.05
N THR A 77 -9.32 8.58 33.37
CA THR A 77 -9.41 9.85 32.65
C THR A 77 -8.99 9.70 31.20
N LEU A 78 -7.88 9.00 30.91
CA LEU A 78 -7.41 8.73 29.55
C LEU A 78 -8.45 7.96 28.74
N GLU A 79 -9.01 6.89 29.29
CA GLU A 79 -10.06 6.09 28.66
C GLU A 79 -11.29 6.94 28.29
N SER A 80 -11.67 7.89 29.14
CA SER A 80 -12.79 8.78 28.83
C SER A 80 -12.56 9.66 27.58
N LEU A 81 -11.30 9.98 27.25
CA LEU A 81 -10.93 10.83 26.11
C LEU A 81 -11.13 10.14 24.75
N VAL A 82 -11.30 8.81 24.71
CA VAL A 82 -11.57 8.07 23.47
C VAL A 82 -12.83 8.56 22.76
N LYS A 83 -13.76 9.18 23.50
CA LYS A 83 -15.02 9.71 22.97
C LYS A 83 -14.87 11.01 22.19
N GLU A 84 -13.70 11.65 22.24
CA GLU A 84 -13.45 12.90 21.53
C GLU A 84 -13.43 12.66 20.02
N PRO A 85 -14.16 13.45 19.19
CA PRO A 85 -14.40 13.12 17.77
C PRO A 85 -13.14 12.98 16.90
N LYS A 86 -12.05 13.66 17.26
CA LYS A 86 -10.79 13.64 16.50
C LYS A 86 -9.72 12.75 17.13
N VAL A 87 -10.07 11.95 18.14
CA VAL A 87 -9.23 10.87 18.64
C VAL A 87 -9.42 9.66 17.75
N ILE A 88 -8.40 9.36 16.95
CA ILE A 88 -8.47 8.33 15.89
C ILE A 88 -7.56 7.13 16.14
N ALA A 89 -6.78 7.14 17.22
CA ALA A 89 -5.87 6.07 17.57
C ALA A 89 -5.57 6.03 19.07
N ILE A 90 -5.12 4.87 19.53
CA ILE A 90 -4.54 4.68 20.86
C ILE A 90 -3.02 4.59 20.72
N GLY A 91 -2.30 5.41 21.45
CA GLY A 91 -0.85 5.52 21.42
C GLY A 91 -0.39 6.97 21.58
N GLU A 92 0.88 7.22 21.83
CA GLU A 92 1.97 6.26 21.74
C GLU A 92 1.97 5.28 22.92
N THR A 93 2.11 4.00 22.63
CA THR A 93 2.20 2.91 23.63
C THR A 93 3.19 1.87 23.12
N GLY A 94 3.70 1.00 23.99
CA GLY A 94 4.54 -0.13 23.58
C GLY A 94 5.66 -0.36 24.57
N LEU A 95 6.86 -0.69 24.08
CA LEU A 95 8.00 -1.08 24.90
C LEU A 95 9.29 -0.37 24.46
N ASP A 96 10.04 0.20 25.42
CA ASP A 96 11.38 0.77 25.23
C ASP A 96 12.33 0.22 26.29
N TYR A 97 13.11 -0.79 25.90
CA TYR A 97 14.14 -1.41 26.75
C TYR A 97 15.51 -0.75 26.58
N TYR A 98 15.65 0.17 25.63
CA TYR A 98 16.89 0.92 25.42
C TYR A 98 17.04 2.06 26.44
N ARG A 99 15.99 2.87 26.61
CA ARG A 99 15.97 3.94 27.63
C ARG A 99 15.54 3.41 29.00
N ASN A 100 14.72 2.36 29.01
CA ASN A 100 14.29 1.61 30.19
C ASN A 100 13.90 2.49 31.40
N ARG A 101 13.07 3.51 31.16
CA ARG A 101 12.69 4.52 32.17
C ARG A 101 11.56 4.07 33.11
N SER A 102 10.86 3.00 32.76
CA SER A 102 9.89 2.31 33.62
C SER A 102 10.22 0.81 33.61
N PRO A 103 9.94 0.07 34.70
CA PRO A 103 10.10 -1.38 34.74
C PRO A 103 9.40 -2.08 33.57
N HIS A 104 9.98 -3.18 33.06
CA HIS A 104 9.42 -3.89 31.93
C HIS A 104 7.97 -4.36 32.20
N GLU A 105 7.70 -4.84 33.42
CA GLU A 105 6.36 -5.29 33.83
C GLU A 105 5.32 -4.16 33.71
N ASP A 106 5.66 -2.94 34.14
CA ASP A 106 4.78 -1.77 34.02
C ASP A 106 4.54 -1.40 32.55
N GLN A 107 5.60 -1.40 31.73
CA GLN A 107 5.49 -1.13 30.29
C GLN A 107 4.56 -2.14 29.62
N GLN A 108 4.78 -3.43 29.88
CA GLN A 108 3.97 -4.52 29.33
C GLN A 108 2.52 -4.48 29.83
N HIS A 109 2.30 -4.13 31.11
CA HIS A 109 0.97 -3.98 31.69
C HIS A 109 0.19 -2.86 31.00
N ILE A 110 0.79 -1.66 30.90
CA ILE A 110 0.18 -0.51 30.23
C ILE A 110 -0.04 -0.79 28.74
N PHE A 111 0.90 -1.46 28.07
CA PHE A 111 0.72 -1.84 26.67
C PHE A 111 -0.51 -2.74 26.47
N ARG A 112 -0.68 -3.79 27.30
CA ARG A 112 -1.88 -4.64 27.27
C ARG A 112 -3.17 -3.86 27.59
N LYS A 113 -3.14 -2.90 28.52
CA LYS A 113 -4.31 -2.03 28.78
C LYS A 113 -4.68 -1.21 27.54
N HIS A 114 -3.72 -0.63 26.82
CA HIS A 114 -3.99 0.11 25.58
C HIS A 114 -4.50 -0.78 24.46
N LEU A 115 -3.94 -1.98 24.26
CA LEU A 115 -4.44 -2.94 23.26
C LEU A 115 -5.91 -3.32 23.55
N THR A 116 -6.25 -3.50 24.82
CA THR A 116 -7.62 -3.79 25.26
C THR A 116 -8.55 -2.60 25.00
N LEU A 117 -8.12 -1.38 25.31
CA LEU A 117 -8.88 -0.16 25.04
C LEU A 117 -9.13 0.04 23.54
N ALA A 118 -8.08 -0.09 22.73
CA ALA A 118 -8.14 0.03 21.27
C ALA A 118 -9.14 -0.96 20.66
N LYS A 119 -9.09 -2.22 21.12
CA LYS A 119 -10.05 -3.26 20.74
C LYS A 119 -11.49 -2.89 21.10
N SER A 120 -11.73 -2.46 22.33
CA SER A 120 -13.08 -2.12 22.81
C SER A 120 -13.73 -0.98 22.03
N HIS A 121 -12.93 -0.10 21.42
CA HIS A 121 -13.38 1.05 20.64
C HIS A 121 -13.13 0.91 19.13
N ASN A 122 -12.61 -0.22 18.65
CA ASN A 122 -12.23 -0.46 17.25
C ASN A 122 -11.31 0.65 16.69
N LEU A 123 -10.39 1.14 17.52
CA LEU A 123 -9.37 2.12 17.14
C LEU A 123 -8.05 1.42 16.83
N PRO A 124 -7.26 1.95 15.87
CA PRO A 124 -5.91 1.48 15.62
C PRO A 124 -4.95 1.87 16.75
N VAL A 125 -3.82 1.15 16.83
CA VAL A 125 -2.76 1.38 17.83
C VAL A 125 -1.49 1.91 17.17
N ILE A 126 -0.88 2.94 17.77
CA ILE A 126 0.44 3.47 17.40
C ILE A 126 1.48 2.91 18.40
N ILE A 127 2.32 1.99 17.91
CA ILE A 127 3.15 1.13 18.74
C ILE A 127 4.62 1.54 18.65
N HIS A 128 5.18 1.97 19.78
CA HIS A 128 6.59 2.17 20.01
C HIS A 128 7.27 0.85 20.35
N CYS A 129 8.34 0.50 19.65
CA CYS A 129 9.11 -0.69 19.98
C CYS A 129 10.61 -0.44 19.77
N ARG A 130 11.36 -0.39 20.86
CA ARG A 130 12.82 -0.19 20.82
C ARG A 130 13.55 -1.18 21.70
N GLU A 131 14.40 -1.99 21.08
CA GLU A 131 15.16 -3.09 21.69
C GLU A 131 14.28 -4.09 22.49
N ALA A 132 13.00 -4.17 22.14
CA ALA A 132 11.99 -4.96 22.85
C ALA A 132 11.14 -5.83 21.90
N SER A 133 11.63 -6.12 20.69
CA SER A 133 10.86 -6.77 19.63
C SER A 133 10.25 -8.11 20.02
N ASN A 134 10.97 -8.94 20.79
CA ASN A 134 10.49 -10.27 21.19
C ASN A 134 9.27 -10.18 22.12
N ASP A 135 9.35 -9.34 23.15
CA ASP A 135 8.25 -9.15 24.10
C ASP A 135 7.07 -8.43 23.45
N CYS A 136 7.36 -7.43 22.59
CA CYS A 136 6.33 -6.72 21.83
C CYS A 136 5.55 -7.68 20.94
N LEU A 137 6.25 -8.54 20.18
CA LEU A 137 5.61 -9.54 19.32
C LEU A 137 4.85 -10.60 20.15
N THR A 138 5.40 -11.02 21.29
CA THR A 138 4.72 -11.96 22.19
C THR A 138 3.39 -11.39 22.66
N ILE A 139 3.38 -10.15 23.13
CA ILE A 139 2.15 -9.45 23.56
C ILE A 139 1.19 -9.30 22.39
N LEU A 140 1.64 -8.82 21.23
CA LEU A 140 0.76 -8.66 20.06
C LEU A 140 0.14 -9.99 19.61
N HIS A 141 0.89 -11.08 19.73
CA HIS A 141 0.41 -12.42 19.38
C HIS A 141 -0.66 -12.95 20.35
N GLU A 142 -0.68 -12.52 21.63
CA GLU A 142 -1.80 -12.79 22.56
C GLU A 142 -3.14 -12.31 21.99
N TYR A 143 -3.10 -11.29 21.14
CA TYR A 143 -4.27 -10.65 20.54
C TYR A 143 -4.46 -11.00 19.05
N LYS A 144 -3.71 -11.95 18.47
CA LYS A 144 -3.78 -12.27 17.03
C LYS A 144 -5.17 -12.70 16.53
N ASN A 145 -5.97 -13.29 17.42
CA ASN A 145 -7.34 -13.72 17.11
C ASN A 145 -8.35 -12.57 17.25
N THR A 146 -7.86 -11.35 17.50
CA THR A 146 -8.64 -10.12 17.53
C THR A 146 -8.18 -9.24 16.38
N VAL A 147 -9.09 -8.41 15.87
CA VAL A 147 -8.74 -7.46 14.81
C VAL A 147 -7.94 -6.32 15.44
N ILE A 148 -6.62 -6.51 15.57
CA ILE A 148 -5.70 -5.40 15.85
C ILE A 148 -5.41 -4.70 14.54
N LYS A 149 -5.74 -3.41 14.50
CA LYS A 149 -5.26 -2.48 13.50
C LYS A 149 -4.15 -1.66 14.17
N GLY A 150 -3.03 -1.45 13.51
CA GLY A 150 -2.01 -0.61 14.10
C GLY A 150 -0.79 -0.42 13.21
N VAL A 151 0.13 0.39 13.70
CA VAL A 151 1.42 0.67 13.07
C VAL A 151 2.53 0.47 14.09
N ILE A 152 3.60 -0.21 13.70
CA ILE A 152 4.89 -0.10 14.40
C ILE A 152 5.54 1.18 13.89
N HIS A 153 5.48 2.24 14.69
CA HIS A 153 6.03 3.53 14.28
C HIS A 153 7.55 3.53 14.37
N CYS A 154 8.20 4.40 13.61
CA CYS A 154 9.64 4.59 13.52
C CYS A 154 10.43 3.27 13.54
N PHE A 155 10.10 2.36 12.62
CA PHE A 155 10.60 0.99 12.69
C PHE A 155 12.14 0.93 12.66
N SER A 156 12.72 0.25 13.65
CA SER A 156 14.16 0.05 13.78
C SER A 156 14.54 -1.40 14.13
N GLY A 157 13.64 -2.36 13.86
CA GLY A 157 13.84 -3.78 14.14
C GLY A 157 14.60 -4.52 13.04
N THR A 158 14.55 -5.86 13.07
CA THR A 158 15.13 -6.73 12.03
C THR A 158 14.13 -7.05 10.91
N LYS A 159 14.60 -7.61 9.80
CA LYS A 159 13.75 -8.15 8.74
C LYS A 159 12.71 -9.14 9.27
N GLU A 160 13.12 -10.08 10.12
CA GLU A 160 12.23 -11.08 10.72
C GLU A 160 11.14 -10.41 11.59
N THR A 161 11.51 -9.36 12.34
CA THR A 161 10.51 -8.59 13.11
C THR A 161 9.50 -7.93 12.16
N ALA A 162 9.96 -7.31 11.06
CA ALA A 162 9.07 -6.68 10.09
C ALA A 162 8.09 -7.70 9.49
N GLU A 163 8.58 -8.86 9.06
CA GLU A 163 7.75 -9.94 8.49
C GLU A 163 6.66 -10.39 9.48
N LYS A 164 7.02 -10.64 10.74
CA LYS A 164 6.04 -11.00 11.79
C LYS A 164 5.00 -9.91 12.05
N CYS A 165 5.39 -8.63 12.02
CA CYS A 165 4.45 -7.52 12.15
C CYS A 165 3.46 -7.48 10.98
N ILE A 166 3.93 -7.73 9.75
CA ILE A 166 3.08 -7.79 8.56
C ILE A 166 2.13 -9.00 8.61
N GLU A 167 2.58 -10.15 9.10
CA GLU A 167 1.73 -11.33 9.33
C GLU A 167 0.60 -11.06 10.33
N LEU A 168 0.86 -10.24 11.35
CA LEU A 168 -0.14 -9.76 12.31
C LEU A 168 -1.06 -8.67 11.72
N GLY A 169 -0.86 -8.27 10.46
CA GLY A 169 -1.69 -7.28 9.76
C GLY A 169 -1.35 -5.82 10.09
N LEU A 170 -0.22 -5.57 10.77
CA LEU A 170 0.22 -4.22 11.13
C LEU A 170 0.82 -3.48 9.94
N TYR A 171 0.78 -2.15 10.03
CA TYR A 171 1.53 -1.24 9.18
C TYR A 171 2.91 -0.97 9.77
N ILE A 172 3.81 -0.48 8.93
CA ILE A 172 5.17 -0.09 9.30
C ILE A 172 5.43 1.30 8.71
N SER A 173 5.98 2.20 9.52
CA SER A 173 6.45 3.51 9.07
C SER A 173 7.95 3.68 9.29
N PHE A 174 8.53 4.59 8.50
CA PHE A 174 9.94 4.96 8.60
C PHE A 174 10.04 6.48 8.67
N ALA A 175 10.75 6.97 9.70
CA ALA A 175 11.03 8.39 9.90
C ALA A 175 12.36 8.82 9.23
N GLY A 176 12.84 10.01 9.58
CA GLY A 176 14.07 10.60 9.04
C GLY A 176 15.33 9.72 9.02
N PRO A 177 15.57 8.74 9.93
CA PRO A 177 16.77 7.91 9.90
C PRO A 177 16.96 7.11 8.62
N ILE A 178 15.88 6.80 7.87
CA ILE A 178 15.98 6.11 6.58
C ILE A 178 16.78 6.89 5.53
N THR A 179 16.90 8.21 5.71
CA THR A 179 17.66 9.11 4.82
C THR A 179 19.15 9.14 5.16
N PHE A 180 19.58 8.59 6.30
CA PHE A 180 20.99 8.66 6.73
C PHE A 180 21.88 7.84 5.80
N SER A 181 23.10 8.33 5.54
CA SER A 181 24.05 7.67 4.63
C SER A 181 24.39 6.24 5.07
N ASN A 182 24.46 5.99 6.39
CA ASN A 182 24.76 4.68 6.97
C ASN A 182 23.54 3.75 7.14
N ALA A 183 22.31 4.21 6.84
CA ALA A 183 21.08 3.43 7.05
C ALA A 183 20.77 2.40 5.94
N ASN A 184 21.80 1.83 5.30
CA ASN A 184 21.63 0.83 4.23
C ASN A 184 20.83 -0.38 4.72
N ASN A 185 21.12 -0.89 5.93
CA ASN A 185 20.39 -2.01 6.50
C ASN A 185 18.89 -1.69 6.67
N LEU A 186 18.55 -0.48 7.11
CA LEU A 186 17.16 -0.06 7.27
C LEU A 186 16.43 0.02 5.92
N ARG A 187 17.12 0.51 4.87
CA ARG A 187 16.59 0.54 3.50
C ARG A 187 16.38 -0.87 2.93
N GLU A 188 17.29 -1.81 3.20
CA GLU A 188 17.11 -3.21 2.79
C GLU A 188 15.93 -3.88 3.51
N ILE A 189 15.69 -3.55 4.78
CA ILE A 189 14.51 -4.02 5.51
C ILE A 189 13.23 -3.38 4.94
N ALA A 190 13.25 -2.10 4.62
CA ALA A 190 12.10 -1.43 4.00
C ALA A 190 11.67 -2.13 2.70
N LYS A 191 12.59 -2.64 1.87
CA LYS A 191 12.26 -3.42 0.66
C LYS A 191 11.44 -4.67 0.93
N THR A 192 11.48 -5.23 2.14
CA THR A 192 10.72 -6.45 2.50
C THR A 192 9.31 -6.14 2.99
N VAL A 193 9.03 -4.88 3.34
CA VAL A 193 7.71 -4.41 3.75
C VAL A 193 6.87 -4.14 2.51
N PRO A 194 5.70 -4.78 2.33
CA PRO A 194 4.80 -4.45 1.22
C PRO A 194 4.43 -2.96 1.24
N VAL A 195 4.45 -2.29 0.08
CA VAL A 195 4.19 -0.85 0.01
C VAL A 195 2.76 -0.51 0.46
N GLU A 196 1.83 -1.46 0.37
CA GLU A 196 0.44 -1.40 0.88
C GLU A 196 0.36 -1.39 2.43
N ARG A 197 1.48 -1.63 3.11
CA ARG A 197 1.62 -1.60 4.57
C ARG A 197 2.58 -0.51 5.04
N LEU A 198 3.04 0.35 4.13
CA LEU A 198 3.92 1.46 4.41
C LEU A 198 3.13 2.70 4.84
N LEU A 199 3.60 3.40 5.87
CA LEU A 199 3.12 4.72 6.28
C LEU A 199 4.28 5.73 6.33
N LEU A 200 3.94 7.01 6.25
CA LEU A 200 4.90 8.11 6.31
C LEU A 200 4.78 8.84 7.64
N GLU A 201 5.92 9.18 8.23
CA GLU A 201 5.96 9.97 9.44
C GLU A 201 7.23 10.80 9.56
N THR A 202 7.18 11.81 10.42
CA THR A 202 8.37 12.58 10.79
C THR A 202 8.91 12.23 12.16
N ASP A 203 8.05 11.88 13.12
CA ASP A 203 8.37 11.81 14.55
C ASP A 203 8.87 13.18 15.09
N CYS A 204 8.42 14.28 14.48
CA CYS A 204 8.91 15.61 14.82
C CYS A 204 8.48 16.01 16.24
N PRO A 205 9.32 16.71 17.03
CA PRO A 205 10.52 17.46 16.62
C PRO A 205 11.81 16.63 16.52
N PHE A 206 11.74 15.31 16.73
CA PHE A 206 12.90 14.41 16.72
C PHE A 206 13.27 13.95 15.32
N LEU A 207 14.41 13.28 15.21
CA LEU A 207 14.78 12.47 14.04
C LEU A 207 14.81 13.21 12.69
N SER A 208 15.31 14.45 12.66
CA SER A 208 15.46 15.22 11.42
C SER A 208 16.21 14.43 10.34
N PRO A 209 15.73 14.44 9.08
CA PRO A 209 16.35 13.71 7.99
C PRO A 209 17.75 14.25 7.69
N GLN A 210 18.54 13.49 6.94
CA GLN A 210 19.95 13.74 6.66
C GLN A 210 20.25 15.17 6.18
N PRO A 211 19.48 15.79 5.25
CA PRO A 211 19.74 17.17 4.80
C PRO A 211 19.51 18.23 5.88
N LYS A 212 18.79 17.88 6.95
CA LYS A 212 18.34 18.76 8.04
C LYS A 212 18.83 18.29 9.42
N ARG A 213 19.85 17.43 9.44
CA ARG A 213 20.39 16.85 10.67
C ARG A 213 20.93 17.95 11.59
N GLY A 214 20.50 17.94 12.85
CA GLY A 214 20.86 18.95 13.86
C GLY A 214 19.89 20.13 13.93
N GLU A 215 18.98 20.28 12.96
CA GLU A 215 17.85 21.20 13.05
C GLU A 215 16.66 20.52 13.77
N ARG A 216 15.71 21.31 14.28
CA ARG A 216 14.42 20.79 14.77
C ARG A 216 13.65 20.19 13.57
N ASN A 217 13.13 18.97 13.71
CA ASN A 217 12.32 18.36 12.65
C ASN A 217 10.95 19.06 12.57
N GLU A 218 10.23 18.86 11.47
CA GLU A 218 8.86 19.33 11.29
C GLU A 218 8.14 18.55 10.17
N PRO A 219 6.79 18.55 10.10
CA PRO A 219 6.04 17.72 9.15
C PRO A 219 6.44 17.93 7.67
N SER A 220 6.84 19.15 7.30
CA SER A 220 7.29 19.49 5.94
C SER A 220 8.50 18.67 5.45
N TYR A 221 9.25 18.07 6.39
CA TYR A 221 10.45 17.30 6.11
C TYR A 221 10.17 15.90 5.56
N LEU A 222 8.89 15.47 5.49
CA LEU A 222 8.48 14.31 4.67
C LEU A 222 8.94 14.44 3.21
N SER A 223 9.12 15.67 2.72
CA SER A 223 9.65 15.95 1.38
C SER A 223 11.07 15.41 1.15
N PHE A 224 11.85 15.15 2.22
CA PHE A 224 13.15 14.49 2.15
C PHE A 224 13.09 12.97 2.30
N ILE A 225 12.03 12.44 2.91
CA ILE A 225 11.87 11.00 3.18
C ILE A 225 11.26 10.29 1.98
N ILE A 226 10.24 10.90 1.35
CA ILE A 226 9.49 10.29 0.24
C ILE A 226 10.38 9.89 -0.95
N PRO A 227 11.34 10.72 -1.43
CA PRO A 227 12.22 10.32 -2.53
C PRO A 227 13.06 9.08 -2.21
N ILE A 228 13.54 8.94 -0.97
CA ILE A 228 14.30 7.75 -0.55
C ILE A 228 13.43 6.50 -0.59
N LEU A 229 12.19 6.59 -0.13
CA LEU A 229 11.23 5.48 -0.23
C LEU A 229 10.89 5.18 -1.69
N ALA A 230 10.72 6.19 -2.53
CA ALA A 230 10.47 6.03 -3.95
C ALA A 230 11.59 5.20 -4.62
N ASP A 231 12.85 5.53 -4.32
CA ASP A 231 14.02 4.78 -4.80
C ASP A 231 14.05 3.35 -4.26
N VAL A 232 13.81 3.16 -2.95
CA VAL A 232 13.78 1.84 -2.29
C VAL A 232 12.77 0.90 -2.94
N TYR A 233 11.59 1.41 -3.28
CA TYR A 233 10.49 0.63 -3.86
C TYR A 233 10.46 0.61 -5.39
N GLY A 234 11.36 1.34 -6.06
CA GLY A 234 11.34 1.51 -7.51
C GLY A 234 10.01 2.09 -8.00
N LEU A 235 9.50 3.11 -7.29
CA LEU A 235 8.24 3.79 -7.54
C LEU A 235 8.50 5.28 -7.76
N SER A 236 7.53 6.00 -8.32
CA SER A 236 7.63 7.46 -8.36
C SER A 236 7.31 8.07 -6.99
N VAL A 237 7.75 9.30 -6.74
CA VAL A 237 7.34 10.09 -5.57
C VAL A 237 5.81 10.15 -5.46
N GLN A 238 5.10 10.34 -6.58
CA GLN A 238 3.64 10.41 -6.60
C GLN A 238 2.99 9.08 -6.24
N ASP A 239 3.59 7.95 -6.61
CA ASP A 239 3.13 6.62 -6.20
C ASP A 239 3.23 6.46 -4.68
N ILE A 240 4.37 6.81 -4.08
CA ILE A 240 4.54 6.73 -2.62
C ILE A 240 3.51 7.60 -1.91
N LYS A 241 3.33 8.86 -2.33
CA LYS A 241 2.33 9.77 -1.75
C LYS A 241 0.93 9.17 -1.77
N ARG A 242 0.49 8.70 -2.95
CA ARG A 242 -0.86 8.15 -3.14
C ARG A 242 -1.07 6.85 -2.36
N ILE A 243 -0.12 5.92 -2.43
CA ILE A 243 -0.22 4.63 -1.73
C ILE A 243 -0.25 4.85 -0.22
N THR A 244 0.67 5.65 0.33
CA THR A 244 0.76 5.87 1.77
C THR A 244 -0.41 6.68 2.32
N THR A 245 -0.96 7.63 1.54
CA THR A 245 -2.22 8.31 1.88
C THR A 245 -3.38 7.33 1.95
N PHE A 246 -3.49 6.43 0.96
CA PHE A 246 -4.52 5.40 0.98
C PHE A 246 -4.35 4.42 2.17
N ASN A 247 -3.11 4.06 2.50
CA ASN A 247 -2.80 3.21 3.64
C ASN A 247 -3.21 3.88 4.97
N ALA A 248 -2.92 5.18 5.11
CA ALA A 248 -3.33 5.96 6.27
C ALA A 248 -4.85 6.07 6.37
N TYR A 249 -5.56 6.25 5.25
CA TYR A 249 -7.02 6.17 5.22
C TYR A 249 -7.54 4.80 5.67
N LYS A 250 -6.96 3.70 5.18
CA LYS A 250 -7.36 2.34 5.58
C LYS A 250 -7.18 2.09 7.07
N LEU A 251 -6.10 2.62 7.66
CA LEU A 251 -5.77 2.40 9.06
C LEU A 251 -6.55 3.33 9.99
N PHE A 252 -6.53 4.63 9.71
CA PHE A 252 -6.96 5.69 10.61
C PHE A 252 -8.26 6.38 10.18
N GLY A 253 -8.76 6.14 8.96
CA GLY A 253 -9.99 6.76 8.45
C GLY A 253 -9.83 8.22 8.04
N ILE A 254 -8.61 8.71 7.82
CA ILE A 254 -8.33 10.12 7.49
C ILE A 254 -7.70 10.30 6.10
N GLY A 255 -7.78 11.52 5.57
CA GLY A 255 -7.16 11.92 4.30
C GLY A 255 -7.77 11.24 3.08
N GLU A 256 -9.09 11.37 2.96
CA GLU A 256 -9.96 10.81 1.91
C GLU A 256 -9.23 10.42 0.61
N PRO A 257 -9.24 9.12 0.25
CA PRO A 257 -8.57 8.67 -0.95
C PRO A 257 -9.40 9.00 -2.18
N GLU A 258 -8.80 8.77 -3.33
CA GLU A 258 -9.51 8.85 -4.60
C GLU A 258 -10.68 7.84 -4.65
N GLN A 259 -11.88 8.35 -4.91
CA GLN A 259 -13.12 7.53 -4.98
C GLN A 259 -13.64 7.34 -6.40
N GLU A 260 -13.01 7.97 -7.39
CA GLU A 260 -13.44 7.90 -8.79
C GLU A 260 -12.64 6.85 -9.57
N GLY A 261 -13.36 5.98 -10.29
CA GLY A 261 -12.77 5.00 -11.19
C GLY A 261 -11.89 5.62 -12.26
N LYS A 262 -10.60 5.30 -12.28
CA LYS A 262 -9.67 5.73 -13.31
C LYS A 262 -9.77 4.88 -14.56
N VAL A 263 -9.93 5.58 -15.69
CA VAL A 263 -9.84 5.01 -17.04
C VAL A 263 -8.38 4.92 -17.49
N ALA A 264 -7.56 5.93 -17.17
CA ALA A 264 -6.13 5.95 -17.41
C ALA A 264 -5.42 6.40 -16.13
N TYR A 265 -4.31 5.76 -15.79
CA TYR A 265 -3.56 6.04 -14.56
C TYR A 265 -2.08 5.68 -14.71
N ALA A 266 -1.23 6.31 -13.91
CA ALA A 266 0.21 6.08 -13.94
C ALA A 266 0.66 5.25 -12.75
N ILE A 267 1.54 4.29 -13.00
CA ILE A 267 2.37 3.64 -11.98
C ILE A 267 3.79 3.66 -12.52
N ARG A 268 4.73 4.23 -11.76
CA ARG A 268 6.08 4.54 -12.23
C ARG A 268 6.00 5.42 -13.49
N ASN A 269 6.65 5.00 -14.57
CA ASN A 269 6.65 5.66 -15.87
C ASN A 269 5.78 4.92 -16.91
N SER A 270 4.93 3.99 -16.49
CA SER A 270 4.02 3.27 -17.39
C SER A 270 2.60 3.85 -17.26
N LEU A 271 1.94 4.05 -18.40
CA LEU A 271 0.54 4.48 -18.48
C LEU A 271 -0.37 3.26 -18.54
N TYR A 272 -1.18 3.05 -17.52
CA TYR A 272 -2.14 1.95 -17.45
C TYR A 272 -3.52 2.39 -17.95
N ILE A 273 -4.22 1.47 -18.62
CA ILE A 273 -5.51 1.71 -19.27
C ILE A 273 -6.51 0.65 -18.81
N ASN A 274 -7.57 1.12 -18.15
CA ASN A 274 -8.65 0.32 -17.58
C ASN A 274 -9.91 0.45 -18.42
N LEU A 275 -10.29 -0.64 -19.10
CA LEU A 275 -11.38 -0.63 -20.09
C LEU A 275 -12.71 -1.17 -19.57
N THR A 276 -12.69 -1.97 -18.50
CA THR A 276 -13.86 -2.69 -18.03
C THR A 276 -13.65 -3.22 -16.61
N ASN A 277 -14.77 -3.46 -15.91
CA ASN A 277 -14.80 -4.22 -14.66
C ASN A 277 -15.07 -5.72 -14.90
N ARG A 278 -15.45 -6.12 -16.13
CA ARG A 278 -15.78 -7.52 -16.46
C ARG A 278 -14.54 -8.37 -16.59
N CYS A 279 -14.65 -9.64 -16.21
CA CYS A 279 -13.60 -10.63 -16.46
C CYS A 279 -14.21 -12.02 -16.52
N SER A 280 -13.68 -12.84 -17.41
CA SER A 280 -14.06 -14.25 -17.52
C SER A 280 -13.54 -15.14 -16.38
N ASN A 281 -12.71 -14.62 -15.47
CA ASN A 281 -12.20 -15.36 -14.30
C ASN A 281 -12.69 -14.72 -13.00
N VAL A 282 -12.99 -15.53 -11.99
CA VAL A 282 -13.27 -15.11 -10.61
C VAL A 282 -12.20 -15.71 -9.69
N CYS A 283 -10.96 -15.25 -9.86
CA CYS A 283 -9.83 -15.87 -9.17
C CYS A 283 -9.92 -15.72 -7.64
N THR A 284 -9.48 -16.74 -6.92
CA THR A 284 -9.42 -16.75 -5.44
C THR A 284 -8.55 -15.64 -4.85
N PHE A 285 -7.62 -15.10 -5.64
CA PHE A 285 -6.72 -14.01 -5.27
C PHE A 285 -7.08 -12.65 -5.86
N CYS A 286 -8.16 -12.57 -6.66
CA CYS A 286 -8.47 -11.34 -7.34
C CYS A 286 -9.01 -10.31 -6.34
N MET A 287 -8.37 -9.15 -6.27
CA MET A 287 -8.84 -8.02 -5.45
C MET A 287 -10.19 -7.46 -5.94
N ARG A 288 -10.68 -7.91 -7.10
CA ARG A 288 -11.96 -7.48 -7.66
C ARG A 288 -13.15 -7.72 -6.74
N GLU A 289 -13.05 -8.75 -5.91
CA GLU A 289 -14.15 -9.14 -5.02
C GLU A 289 -14.04 -8.48 -3.62
N THR A 290 -12.98 -7.71 -3.35
CA THR A 290 -12.75 -7.09 -2.03
C THR A 290 -12.80 -5.58 -2.06
N TYR A 291 -11.92 -4.93 -2.85
CA TYR A 291 -11.88 -3.47 -2.95
C TYR A 291 -11.18 -3.06 -4.25
N PRO A 292 -11.75 -2.14 -5.05
CA PRO A 292 -11.29 -1.85 -6.40
C PRO A 292 -10.06 -0.94 -6.44
N ILE A 293 -9.04 -1.19 -5.60
CA ILE A 293 -7.88 -0.31 -5.48
C ILE A 293 -6.58 -1.04 -5.77
N VAL A 294 -5.78 -0.45 -6.67
CA VAL A 294 -4.45 -0.94 -7.04
C VAL A 294 -3.45 0.20 -6.89
N LYS A 295 -2.45 0.02 -6.04
CA LYS A 295 -1.42 1.05 -5.75
C LYS A 295 -2.03 2.44 -5.47
N GLY A 296 -3.11 2.45 -4.70
CA GLY A 296 -3.85 3.66 -4.30
C GLY A 296 -4.74 4.27 -5.38
N HIS A 297 -4.81 3.72 -6.60
CA HIS A 297 -5.77 4.14 -7.63
C HIS A 297 -7.07 3.37 -7.50
N HIS A 298 -8.20 4.08 -7.52
CA HIS A 298 -9.51 3.44 -7.61
C HIS A 298 -9.82 3.05 -9.05
N LEU A 299 -9.94 1.75 -9.32
CA LEU A 299 -10.15 1.20 -10.66
C LEU A 299 -11.60 0.76 -10.92
N GLY A 300 -12.49 0.87 -9.94
CA GLY A 300 -13.90 0.52 -10.10
C GLY A 300 -14.60 1.54 -10.99
N LEU A 301 -14.83 1.20 -12.25
CA LEU A 301 -15.46 2.09 -13.22
C LEU A 301 -16.98 2.18 -12.97
N LYS A 302 -17.54 3.39 -12.99
CA LYS A 302 -19.00 3.60 -12.90
C LYS A 302 -19.74 3.12 -14.14
N LYS A 303 -19.10 3.23 -15.31
CA LYS A 303 -19.56 2.74 -16.61
C LYS A 303 -18.38 2.30 -17.45
N GLU A 304 -18.63 1.45 -18.42
CA GLU A 304 -17.63 1.08 -19.42
C GLU A 304 -17.35 2.27 -20.36
N PRO A 305 -16.11 2.77 -20.45
CA PRO A 305 -15.80 3.93 -21.27
C PRO A 305 -15.84 3.61 -22.76
N THR A 306 -16.12 4.62 -23.60
CA THR A 306 -15.94 4.57 -25.05
C THR A 306 -14.46 4.74 -25.42
N ALA A 307 -14.07 4.42 -26.66
CA ALA A 307 -12.70 4.64 -27.12
C ALA A 307 -12.29 6.13 -27.05
N GLU A 308 -13.22 7.03 -27.34
CA GLU A 308 -13.00 8.48 -27.26
C GLU A 308 -12.78 8.94 -25.81
N GLU A 309 -13.58 8.44 -24.87
CA GLU A 309 -13.41 8.71 -23.43
C GLU A 309 -12.06 8.19 -22.92
N VAL A 310 -11.62 7.01 -23.38
CA VAL A 310 -10.30 6.47 -23.03
C VAL A 310 -9.18 7.33 -23.61
N ILE A 311 -9.25 7.71 -24.89
CA ILE A 311 -8.24 8.57 -25.54
C ILE A 311 -8.16 9.93 -24.84
N HIS A 312 -9.32 10.50 -24.47
CA HIS A 312 -9.38 11.74 -23.72
C HIS A 312 -8.73 11.61 -22.34
N ALA A 313 -9.02 10.51 -21.61
CA ALA A 313 -8.41 10.24 -20.31
C ALA A 313 -6.89 9.99 -20.38
N ILE A 314 -6.39 9.43 -21.49
CA ILE A 314 -4.95 9.24 -21.73
C ILE A 314 -4.24 10.59 -21.87
N GLY A 315 -4.85 11.57 -22.53
CA GLY A 315 -4.20 12.85 -22.81
C GLY A 315 -2.96 12.71 -23.70
N ASP A 316 -1.85 13.33 -23.31
CA ASP A 316 -0.55 13.14 -23.99
C ASP A 316 0.22 11.96 -23.38
N PRO A 317 0.40 10.84 -24.10
CA PRO A 317 1.17 9.72 -23.57
C PRO A 317 2.69 9.95 -23.62
N GLY A 318 3.16 11.08 -24.17
CA GLY A 318 4.57 11.41 -24.45
C GLY A 318 5.54 11.10 -23.30
N GLY A 319 5.16 11.40 -22.06
CA GLY A 319 5.99 11.22 -20.87
C GLY A 319 6.12 9.77 -20.34
N TYR A 320 5.44 8.80 -20.93
CA TYR A 320 5.45 7.40 -20.46
C TYR A 320 6.29 6.47 -21.36
N ASP A 321 6.94 5.49 -20.74
CA ASP A 321 7.82 4.50 -21.40
C ASP A 321 7.05 3.45 -22.21
N GLU A 322 5.83 3.15 -21.76
CA GLU A 322 4.88 2.21 -22.37
C GLU A 322 3.44 2.56 -21.98
N ALA A 323 2.49 2.05 -22.76
CA ALA A 323 1.08 1.97 -22.40
C ALA A 323 0.71 0.51 -22.12
N VAL A 324 -0.01 0.27 -21.03
CA VAL A 324 -0.36 -1.06 -20.55
C VAL A 324 -1.87 -1.18 -20.49
N PHE A 325 -2.45 -2.04 -21.32
CA PHE A 325 -3.83 -2.49 -21.14
C PHE A 325 -3.86 -3.47 -19.98
N CYS A 326 -4.16 -2.94 -18.81
CA CYS A 326 -4.25 -3.66 -17.55
C CYS A 326 -5.11 -2.79 -16.63
N GLY A 327 -6.10 -3.40 -16.01
CA GLY A 327 -7.09 -2.71 -15.20
C GLY A 327 -7.77 -3.66 -14.24
N TYR A 328 -9.01 -3.32 -13.87
CA TYR A 328 -9.77 -4.11 -12.91
C TYR A 328 -10.35 -5.40 -13.53
N GLY A 329 -10.67 -5.34 -14.82
CA GLY A 329 -11.19 -6.45 -15.61
C GLY A 329 -10.24 -6.94 -16.71
N GLU A 330 -10.75 -7.86 -17.53
CA GLU A 330 -10.07 -8.43 -18.69
C GLU A 330 -10.19 -7.50 -19.91
N PRO A 331 -9.10 -6.91 -20.42
CA PRO A 331 -9.18 -5.94 -21.50
C PRO A 331 -9.80 -6.50 -22.80
N THR A 332 -9.65 -7.80 -23.07
CA THR A 332 -10.19 -8.44 -24.29
C THR A 332 -11.71 -8.58 -24.32
N GLU A 333 -12.41 -8.31 -23.21
CA GLU A 333 -13.87 -8.09 -23.14
C GLU A 333 -14.34 -6.87 -23.93
N ARG A 334 -13.42 -5.95 -24.22
CA ARG A 334 -13.68 -4.69 -24.96
C ARG A 334 -12.75 -4.59 -26.16
N LEU A 335 -12.63 -5.67 -26.95
CA LEU A 335 -11.67 -5.81 -28.04
C LEU A 335 -11.70 -4.63 -29.03
N ASP A 336 -12.88 -4.17 -29.45
CA ASP A 336 -12.99 -3.05 -30.41
C ASP A 336 -12.42 -1.74 -29.83
N VAL A 337 -12.67 -1.47 -28.54
CA VAL A 337 -12.13 -0.31 -27.84
C VAL A 337 -10.62 -0.45 -27.65
N LEU A 338 -10.16 -1.64 -27.25
CA LEU A 338 -8.74 -1.94 -27.11
C LEU A 338 -8.00 -1.67 -28.43
N ILE A 339 -8.50 -2.18 -29.55
CA ILE A 339 -7.91 -1.98 -30.88
C ILE A 339 -7.89 -0.50 -31.27
N ALA A 340 -9.00 0.22 -31.07
CA ALA A 340 -9.09 1.65 -31.40
C ALA A 340 -8.06 2.47 -30.59
N VAL A 341 -7.99 2.24 -29.28
CA VAL A 341 -7.04 2.93 -28.39
C VAL A 341 -5.60 2.52 -28.70
N ALA A 342 -5.35 1.25 -29.02
CA ALA A 342 -4.01 0.78 -29.40
C ALA A 342 -3.52 1.44 -30.69
N ARG A 343 -4.39 1.61 -31.70
CA ARG A 343 -4.06 2.37 -32.93
C ARG A 343 -3.70 3.82 -32.62
N PHE A 344 -4.44 4.48 -31.74
CA PHE A 344 -4.11 5.82 -31.28
C PHE A 344 -2.72 5.86 -30.62
N LEU A 345 -2.46 4.99 -29.66
CA LEU A 345 -1.16 4.93 -28.96
C LEU A 345 0.00 4.61 -29.91
N LYS A 346 -0.20 3.73 -30.89
CA LYS A 346 0.78 3.47 -31.95
C LYS A 346 1.06 4.68 -32.82
N SER A 347 0.02 5.47 -33.16
CA SER A 347 0.21 6.74 -33.88
C SER A 347 1.03 7.75 -33.08
N LYS A 348 1.10 7.60 -31.75
CA LYS A 348 1.95 8.38 -30.83
C LYS A 348 3.31 7.73 -30.55
N GLY A 349 3.67 6.68 -31.29
CA GLY A 349 4.96 5.99 -31.15
C GLY A 349 5.12 5.20 -29.86
N LYS A 350 4.01 4.85 -29.18
CA LYS A 350 4.09 4.16 -27.89
C LYS A 350 4.23 2.66 -28.04
N ARG A 351 5.06 2.08 -27.16
CA ARG A 351 5.09 0.64 -26.93
C ARG A 351 3.86 0.24 -26.14
N ILE A 352 3.24 -0.88 -26.50
CA ILE A 352 1.98 -1.33 -25.93
C ILE A 352 2.15 -2.73 -25.36
N ARG A 353 1.82 -2.87 -24.07
CA ARG A 353 1.67 -4.14 -23.38
C ARG A 353 0.20 -4.46 -23.15
N LEU A 354 -0.18 -5.72 -23.35
CA LEU A 354 -1.47 -6.26 -22.97
C LEU A 354 -1.30 -7.28 -21.86
N ASP A 355 -1.88 -7.01 -20.70
CA ASP A 355 -2.00 -7.97 -19.61
C ASP A 355 -3.39 -8.63 -19.72
N THR A 356 -3.44 -9.96 -19.82
CA THR A 356 -4.67 -10.71 -20.08
C THR A 356 -4.69 -12.05 -19.33
N ASN A 357 -5.88 -12.58 -19.08
CA ASN A 357 -6.09 -13.95 -18.63
C ASN A 357 -6.02 -14.98 -19.76
N GLY A 358 -5.88 -14.55 -21.02
CA GLY A 358 -5.70 -15.42 -22.19
C GLY A 358 -6.98 -16.04 -22.74
N HIS A 359 -8.16 -15.60 -22.32
CA HIS A 359 -9.44 -16.08 -22.83
C HIS A 359 -9.99 -15.28 -24.01
N GLY A 360 -9.19 -14.38 -24.61
CA GLY A 360 -9.66 -13.45 -25.63
C GLY A 360 -10.41 -14.10 -26.79
N ASP A 361 -9.97 -15.27 -27.25
CA ASP A 361 -10.65 -16.02 -28.31
C ASP A 361 -12.03 -16.55 -27.88
N LEU A 362 -12.14 -17.05 -26.64
CA LEU A 362 -13.40 -17.53 -26.07
C LEU A 362 -14.39 -16.39 -25.84
N ILE A 363 -13.90 -15.28 -25.30
CA ILE A 363 -14.69 -14.07 -25.04
C ILE A 363 -15.31 -13.52 -26.34
N ASN A 364 -14.53 -13.50 -27.42
CA ASN A 364 -14.93 -12.89 -28.68
C ASN A 364 -15.50 -13.88 -29.71
N GLY A 365 -15.54 -15.18 -29.38
CA GLY A 365 -16.06 -16.25 -30.24
C GLY A 365 -15.24 -16.50 -31.52
N ARG A 366 -14.03 -15.95 -31.63
CA ARG A 366 -13.15 -16.06 -32.80
C ARG A 366 -11.68 -15.83 -32.43
N PRO A 367 -10.70 -16.27 -33.23
CA PRO A 367 -9.28 -15.98 -32.98
C PRO A 367 -8.94 -14.48 -33.11
N ILE A 368 -8.45 -13.85 -32.03
CA ILE A 368 -8.21 -12.38 -32.00
C ILE A 368 -6.74 -11.98 -32.20
N ILE A 369 -5.80 -12.91 -32.09
CA ILE A 369 -4.36 -12.60 -32.13
C ILE A 369 -3.94 -11.91 -33.43
N ASN A 370 -4.56 -12.28 -34.56
CA ASN A 370 -4.28 -11.62 -35.85
C ASN A 370 -4.76 -10.17 -35.89
N GLU A 371 -5.84 -9.84 -35.18
CA GLU A 371 -6.36 -8.47 -35.06
C GLU A 371 -5.45 -7.60 -34.18
N LEU A 372 -4.72 -8.20 -33.24
CA LEU A 372 -3.78 -7.54 -32.33
C LEU A 372 -2.36 -7.42 -32.90
N LYS A 373 -2.05 -8.16 -33.96
CA LYS A 373 -0.72 -8.18 -34.59
C LYS A 373 -0.32 -6.79 -35.08
N GLY A 374 0.86 -6.33 -34.70
CA GLY A 374 1.37 -4.98 -35.03
C GLY A 374 0.84 -3.86 -34.13
N LEU A 375 -0.19 -4.14 -33.30
CA LEU A 375 -0.69 -3.21 -32.29
C LEU A 375 -0.10 -3.48 -30.91
N ILE A 376 0.09 -4.76 -30.56
CA ILE A 376 0.64 -5.17 -29.26
C ILE A 376 2.10 -5.59 -29.43
N ASP A 377 3.00 -5.03 -28.61
CA ASP A 377 4.43 -5.37 -28.61
C ASP A 377 4.76 -6.47 -27.61
N THR A 378 4.08 -6.43 -26.46
CA THR A 378 4.26 -7.38 -25.36
C THR A 378 2.92 -7.89 -24.88
N MET A 379 2.79 -9.20 -24.69
CA MET A 379 1.60 -9.82 -24.11
C MET A 379 1.99 -10.60 -22.84
N CYS A 380 1.39 -10.23 -21.71
CA CYS A 380 1.56 -10.91 -20.43
C CYS A 380 0.29 -11.71 -20.12
N ILE A 381 0.40 -13.04 -20.19
CA ILE A 381 -0.74 -13.95 -20.07
C ILE A 381 -0.71 -14.63 -18.70
N SER A 382 -1.82 -14.59 -17.97
CA SER A 382 -1.90 -15.20 -16.63
C SER A 382 -2.16 -16.71 -16.72
N LEU A 383 -1.12 -17.53 -16.54
CA LEU A 383 -1.21 -19.00 -16.53
C LEU A 383 -1.81 -19.53 -15.23
N ASN A 384 -1.31 -19.05 -14.09
CA ASN A 384 -1.75 -19.31 -12.70
C ASN A 384 -1.95 -20.78 -12.25
N ALA A 385 -1.76 -21.80 -13.08
CA ALA A 385 -1.81 -23.20 -12.68
C ALA A 385 -1.06 -24.10 -13.68
N ASP A 386 -0.61 -25.26 -13.21
CA ASP A 386 0.04 -26.29 -14.03
C ASP A 386 -0.94 -27.25 -14.70
N THR A 387 -2.18 -27.37 -14.20
CA THR A 387 -3.22 -28.25 -14.75
C THR A 387 -4.56 -27.55 -14.90
N ALA A 388 -5.46 -28.13 -15.70
CA ALA A 388 -6.79 -27.58 -15.93
C ALA A 388 -7.64 -27.57 -14.66
N GLU A 389 -7.56 -28.63 -13.85
CA GLU A 389 -8.34 -28.79 -12.62
C GLU A 389 -7.94 -27.71 -11.60
N LYS A 390 -6.64 -27.49 -11.42
CA LYS A 390 -6.13 -26.42 -10.55
C LYS A 390 -6.47 -25.04 -11.09
N TYR A 391 -6.41 -24.84 -12.41
CA TYR A 391 -6.82 -23.58 -13.01
C TYR A 391 -8.29 -23.28 -12.72
N GLU A 392 -9.16 -24.29 -12.80
CA GLU A 392 -10.58 -24.15 -12.49
C GLU A 392 -10.82 -23.83 -11.01
N GLU A 393 -10.12 -24.50 -10.10
CA GLU A 393 -10.20 -24.23 -8.65
C GLU A 393 -9.76 -22.80 -8.30
N ILE A 394 -8.63 -22.37 -8.88
CA ILE A 394 -7.97 -21.11 -8.55
C ILE A 394 -8.59 -19.93 -9.29
N CYS A 395 -8.76 -20.04 -10.61
CA CYS A 395 -9.19 -18.93 -11.48
C CYS A 395 -10.70 -18.89 -11.71
N LYS A 396 -11.41 -20.01 -11.46
CA LYS A 396 -12.88 -20.14 -11.60
C LYS A 396 -13.40 -19.50 -12.89
N PRO A 397 -12.96 -20.00 -14.05
CA PRO A 397 -13.31 -19.43 -15.33
C PRO A 397 -14.78 -19.68 -15.67
N VAL A 398 -15.47 -18.69 -16.23
CA VAL A 398 -16.88 -18.83 -16.67
C VAL A 398 -17.07 -19.87 -17.78
N PHE A 399 -15.98 -20.25 -18.46
CA PHE A 399 -15.98 -21.24 -19.55
C PHE A 399 -15.73 -22.68 -19.09
N GLY A 400 -15.57 -22.92 -17.77
CA GLY A 400 -15.32 -24.24 -17.19
C GLY A 400 -14.09 -24.94 -17.79
N GLU A 401 -14.19 -26.26 -17.99
CA GLU A 401 -13.12 -27.13 -18.51
C GLU A 401 -12.51 -26.68 -19.86
N LYS A 402 -13.24 -25.89 -20.65
CA LYS A 402 -12.74 -25.38 -21.95
C LYS A 402 -11.70 -24.26 -21.79
N ALA A 403 -11.67 -23.59 -20.63
CA ALA A 403 -10.87 -22.40 -20.41
C ALA A 403 -9.36 -22.66 -20.51
N TYR A 404 -8.86 -23.67 -19.78
CA TYR A 404 -7.42 -23.95 -19.72
C TYR A 404 -6.85 -24.44 -21.06
N PRO A 405 -7.49 -25.40 -21.78
CA PRO A 405 -7.04 -25.75 -23.12
C PRO A 405 -7.02 -24.56 -24.09
N ALA A 406 -8.03 -23.69 -24.03
CA ALA A 406 -8.09 -22.48 -24.86
C ALA A 406 -6.98 -21.48 -24.51
N LEU A 407 -6.70 -21.28 -23.22
CA LEU A 407 -5.58 -20.48 -22.73
C LEU A 407 -4.24 -20.96 -23.32
N ILE A 408 -3.98 -22.28 -23.29
CA ILE A 408 -2.75 -22.84 -23.86
C ILE A 408 -2.67 -22.59 -25.37
N GLN A 409 -3.78 -22.74 -26.11
CA GLN A 409 -3.83 -22.43 -27.54
C GLN A 409 -3.66 -20.93 -27.84
N PHE A 410 -4.20 -20.08 -26.98
CA PHE A 410 -4.05 -18.63 -27.06
C PHE A 410 -2.57 -18.23 -26.89
N ILE A 411 -1.87 -18.80 -25.90
CA ILE A 411 -0.42 -18.57 -25.70
C ILE A 411 0.38 -19.00 -26.94
N LYS A 412 0.10 -20.18 -27.51
CA LYS A 412 0.76 -20.67 -28.75
C LYS A 412 0.52 -19.74 -29.93
N SER A 413 -0.69 -19.20 -30.05
CA SER A 413 -1.03 -18.26 -31.12
C SER A 413 -0.35 -16.92 -30.93
N ALA A 414 -0.37 -16.37 -29.71
CA ALA A 414 0.36 -15.17 -29.34
C ALA A 414 1.86 -15.31 -29.65
N LYS A 415 2.51 -16.42 -29.27
CA LYS A 415 3.95 -16.64 -29.51
C LYS A 415 4.34 -16.55 -30.99
N ARG A 416 3.44 -16.90 -31.91
CA ARG A 416 3.68 -16.85 -33.36
C ARG A 416 3.53 -15.45 -33.97
N ALA A 417 2.85 -14.54 -33.29
CA ALA A 417 2.43 -13.26 -33.89
C ALA A 417 2.84 -12.02 -33.09
N ILE A 418 3.00 -12.12 -31.78
CA ILE A 418 3.36 -11.02 -30.89
C ILE A 418 4.87 -11.08 -30.61
N PRO A 419 5.60 -9.94 -30.70
CA PRO A 419 7.06 -9.93 -30.53
C PRO A 419 7.53 -10.52 -29.20
N ASN A 420 6.91 -10.10 -28.09
CA ASN A 420 7.26 -10.58 -26.76
C ASN A 420 6.04 -11.20 -26.08
N VAL A 421 6.15 -12.46 -25.66
CA VAL A 421 5.10 -13.15 -24.92
C VAL A 421 5.69 -13.71 -23.64
N GLN A 422 5.04 -13.39 -22.54
CA GLN A 422 5.38 -13.85 -21.21
C GLN A 422 4.14 -14.47 -20.58
N VAL A 423 4.31 -15.59 -19.89
CA VAL A 423 3.30 -16.12 -18.99
C VAL A 423 3.67 -15.83 -17.54
N SER A 424 2.65 -15.63 -16.71
CA SER A 424 2.86 -15.35 -15.30
C SER A 424 1.98 -16.19 -14.39
N ILE A 425 2.45 -16.40 -13.16
CA ILE A 425 1.68 -16.97 -12.07
C ILE A 425 1.64 -16.00 -10.90
N VAL A 426 0.64 -16.14 -10.04
CA VAL A 426 0.68 -15.58 -8.68
C VAL A 426 1.25 -16.67 -7.77
N GLU A 427 2.29 -16.37 -7.00
CA GLU A 427 2.86 -17.30 -6.03
C GLU A 427 1.91 -17.44 -4.84
N MET A 428 1.36 -18.63 -4.64
CA MET A 428 0.45 -18.95 -3.54
C MET A 428 0.51 -20.44 -3.19
N PRO A 429 0.07 -20.83 -1.98
CA PRO A 429 0.00 -22.22 -1.59
C PRO A 429 -0.78 -23.07 -2.61
N GLY A 430 -0.22 -24.22 -3.00
CA GLY A 430 -0.84 -25.16 -3.94
C GLY A 430 -0.42 -25.01 -5.42
N ILE A 431 0.20 -23.89 -5.81
CA ILE A 431 0.75 -23.73 -7.16
C ILE A 431 2.15 -24.33 -7.24
N ASP A 432 2.34 -25.22 -8.22
CA ASP A 432 3.64 -25.81 -8.53
C ASP A 432 4.39 -24.89 -9.52
N THR A 433 5.15 -23.96 -8.96
CA THR A 433 5.90 -22.94 -9.70
C THR A 433 6.86 -23.56 -10.74
N GLU A 434 7.52 -24.66 -10.41
CA GLU A 434 8.48 -25.30 -11.32
C GLU A 434 7.77 -25.98 -12.49
N LYS A 435 6.60 -26.61 -12.26
CA LYS A 435 5.78 -27.13 -13.38
C LYS A 435 5.24 -26.02 -14.26
N CYS A 436 4.76 -24.91 -13.68
CA CYS A 436 4.31 -23.75 -14.46
C CYS A 436 5.45 -23.17 -15.32
N LYS A 437 6.66 -23.10 -14.76
CA LYS A 437 7.86 -22.68 -15.47
C LYS A 437 8.22 -23.64 -16.60
N LYS A 438 8.09 -24.94 -16.39
CA LYS A 438 8.29 -25.96 -17.43
C LYS A 438 7.30 -25.78 -18.59
N ILE A 439 6.03 -25.51 -18.30
CA ILE A 439 5.03 -25.20 -19.33
C ILE A 439 5.45 -23.99 -20.16
N ALA A 440 5.91 -22.90 -19.51
CA ALA A 440 6.41 -21.73 -20.21
C ALA A 440 7.59 -22.05 -21.16
N GLN A 441 8.53 -22.88 -20.69
CA GLN A 441 9.66 -23.36 -21.50
C GLN A 441 9.22 -24.18 -22.70
N GLU A 442 8.28 -25.13 -22.51
CA GLU A 442 7.72 -25.96 -23.59
C GLU A 442 6.96 -25.13 -24.63
N LEU A 443 6.34 -24.03 -24.20
CA LEU A 443 5.65 -23.06 -25.07
C LEU A 443 6.62 -22.04 -25.71
N GLY A 444 7.88 -22.00 -25.29
CA GLY A 444 8.89 -21.07 -25.81
C GLY A 444 8.63 -19.61 -25.45
N VAL A 445 8.05 -19.35 -24.28
CA VAL A 445 7.68 -18.01 -23.78
C VAL A 445 8.38 -17.71 -22.46
N ASP A 446 8.51 -16.42 -22.13
CA ASP A 446 9.12 -16.00 -20.87
C ASP A 446 8.22 -16.35 -19.68
N PHE A 447 8.82 -16.53 -18.51
CA PHE A 447 8.11 -16.86 -17.27
C PHE A 447 8.34 -15.81 -16.19
N ARG A 448 7.27 -15.36 -15.53
CA ARG A 448 7.33 -14.39 -14.42
C ARG A 448 6.49 -14.84 -13.23
N ILE A 449 7.06 -14.73 -12.04
CA ILE A 449 6.36 -14.96 -10.77
C ILE A 449 5.91 -13.62 -10.20
N ARG A 450 4.64 -13.53 -9.77
CA ARG A 450 4.08 -12.39 -9.04
C ARG A 450 3.85 -12.80 -7.59
N LYS A 451 4.41 -12.08 -6.62
CA LYS A 451 4.18 -12.38 -5.19
C LYS A 451 2.77 -11.96 -4.79
N TYR A 452 2.03 -12.82 -4.08
CA TYR A 452 0.66 -12.57 -3.63
C TYR A 452 0.51 -11.27 -2.82
N ASN A 453 1.48 -10.95 -1.96
CA ASN A 453 1.46 -9.71 -1.15
C ASN A 453 1.81 -8.44 -1.96
N VAL A 454 2.02 -8.54 -3.27
CA VAL A 454 2.37 -7.44 -4.18
C VAL A 454 1.45 -7.47 -5.41
N LEU A 455 0.19 -7.90 -5.24
CA LEU A 455 -0.80 -7.87 -6.31
C LEU A 455 -1.21 -6.41 -6.61
N GLY A 456 -0.44 -5.77 -7.47
CA GLY A 456 -0.64 -4.41 -7.99
C GLY A 456 0.50 -3.98 -8.89
#